data_AF-A0A3M2YCB9-F1
#
_entry.id   AF-A0A3M2YCB9-F1
#
_cell.length_a   1.000
_cell.length_b   1.000
_cell.length_c   1.000
_cell.angle_alpha   90.00
_cell.angle_beta   90.00
_cell.angle_gamma   90.00
#
_symmetry.space_group_name_H-M   'P 1'
#
loop_
_entity.id
_entity.type
_entity.pdbx_description
1 polymer ?
#
loop_
_entity_poly.entity_id
_entity_poly.type
_entity_poly.pdbx_seq_one_letter_code
_entity_poly.pdbx_strand_id
1 'polypeptide(L)' 'NPDGSVYHAGIETHDTIEDMLRYVHLSPEELMTHYRDKVASAKITPRERTYFLDALRLGLTRSSYLSS' A
#
# COMPACT_ATOMS: atom_id res chain seq x y z
N ASN A 1 -25.11 8.84 -22.90
CA ASN A 1 -26.04 9.78 -23.54
C ASN A 1 -26.74 9.08 -24.70
N PRO A 2 -27.95 9.51 -25.13
CA PRO A 2 -28.68 8.90 -26.25
C PRO A 2 -27.94 8.97 -27.60
N ASP A 3 -26.83 9.69 -27.68
CA ASP A 3 -25.88 9.78 -28.81
C ASP A 3 -24.76 8.71 -28.75
N GLY A 4 -24.78 7.79 -27.78
CA GLY A 4 -23.74 6.78 -27.58
C GLY A 4 -22.47 7.31 -26.90
N SER A 5 -22.42 8.57 -26.49
CA SER A 5 -21.27 9.09 -25.74
C SER A 5 -21.27 8.55 -24.31
N VAL A 6 -20.10 8.06 -23.91
CA VAL A 6 -19.77 7.64 -22.55
C VAL A 6 -18.98 8.76 -21.90
N TYR A 7 -19.51 9.29 -20.81
CA TYR A 7 -18.85 10.29 -19.99
C TYR A 7 -18.31 9.61 -18.73
N HIS A 8 -16.99 9.46 -18.63
CA HIS A 8 -16.34 9.00 -17.40
C HIS A 8 -16.13 10.20 -16.47
N ALA A 9 -17.15 10.56 -15.69
CA ALA A 9 -16.97 11.44 -14.54
C ALA A 9 -16.80 10.60 -13.28
N GLY A 10 -15.76 10.90 -12.52
CA GLY A 10 -15.46 10.23 -11.26
C GLY A 10 -14.70 8.93 -11.48
N ILE A 11 -13.40 9.03 -11.74
CA ILE A 11 -12.51 7.93 -11.35
C ILE A 11 -12.54 7.97 -9.82
N GLU A 12 -13.32 7.08 -9.20
CA GLU A 12 -13.22 6.81 -7.77
C GLU A 12 -11.80 6.32 -7.51
N THR A 13 -10.99 7.18 -6.91
CA THR A 13 -9.67 6.77 -6.41
C THR A 13 -9.98 5.83 -5.26
N HIS A 14 -9.87 4.53 -5.52
CA HIS A 14 -10.16 3.52 -4.51
C HIS A 14 -9.18 3.72 -3.35
N ASP A 15 -9.68 3.55 -2.13
CA ASP A 15 -8.87 3.63 -0.92
C ASP A 15 -7.62 2.75 -1.04
N THR A 16 -6.47 3.32 -0.68
CA THR A 16 -5.21 2.57 -0.61
C THR A 16 -5.22 1.62 0.58
N ILE A 17 -4.25 0.71 0.64
CA ILE A 17 -4.05 -0.11 1.84
C ILE A 17 -3.77 0.79 3.07
N GLU A 18 -3.09 1.92 2.87
CA GLU A 18 -2.87 2.92 3.91
C GLU A 18 -4.18 3.50 4.49
N ASP A 19 -5.13 3.83 3.62
CA ASP A 19 -6.45 4.33 4.02
C ASP A 19 -7.24 3.25 4.78
N MET A 20 -7.19 2.01 4.30
CA MET A 20 -7.78 0.84 4.97
C MET A 20 -7.24 0.63 6.39
N LEU A 21 -5.94 0.83 6.62
CA LEU A 21 -5.34 0.74 7.96
C LEU A 21 -5.86 1.84 8.88
N ARG A 22 -5.97 3.07 8.39
CA ARG A 22 -6.47 4.20 9.18
C ARG A 22 -7.93 4.01 9.58
N TYR A 23 -8.76 3.41 8.73
CA TYR A 23 -10.15 3.09 9.07
C TYR A 23 -10.29 2.17 10.29
N VAL A 24 -9.36 1.22 10.47
CA VAL A 24 -9.34 0.31 11.63
C VAL A 24 -8.46 0.82 12.78
N HIS A 25 -8.13 2.11 12.77
CA HIS A 25 -7.30 2.77 13.78
C HIS A 25 -5.89 2.19 13.93
N LEU A 26 -5.34 1.60 12.86
CA LEU A 26 -3.93 1.25 12.78
C LEU A 26 -3.15 2.41 12.15
N SER A 27 -2.03 2.81 12.76
CA SER A 27 -1.12 3.79 12.16
C SER A 27 -0.19 3.10 11.15
N PRO A 28 -0.25 3.47 9.87
CA PRO A 28 0.71 3.02 8.87
C PRO A 28 2.15 3.39 9.22
N GLU A 29 2.35 4.53 9.87
CA GLU A 29 3.65 5.05 10.28
C GLU A 29 4.27 4.19 11.41
N GLU A 30 3.47 3.81 12.40
CA GLU A 30 3.89 2.86 13.44
C GLU A 30 4.16 1.46 12.84
N LEU A 31 3.30 1.00 11.92
CA LEU A 31 3.51 -0.28 11.22
C LEU A 31 4.85 -0.29 10.46
N MET A 32 5.17 0.81 9.75
CA MET A 32 6.45 0.96 9.05
C MET A 32 7.63 0.93 10.01
N THR A 33 7.51 1.60 11.17
CA THR A 33 8.56 1.63 12.20
C THR A 33 8.81 0.23 12.75
N HIS A 34 7.76 -0.48 13.15
CA HIS A 34 7.87 -1.84 13.66
C HIS A 34 8.42 -2.82 12.62
N TYR A 35 8.01 -2.69 11.36
CA TYR A 35 8.54 -3.54 10.30
C TYR A 35 10.03 -3.27 10.04
N ARG A 36 10.45 -2.00 10.07
CA ARG A 36 11.87 -1.64 9.97
C ARG A 36 12.70 -2.30 11.07
N ASP A 37 12.23 -2.27 12.31
CA ASP A 37 12.93 -2.88 13.44
C ASP A 37 12.97 -4.41 13.33
N LYS A 38 11.85 -5.02 12.90
CA LYS A 38 11.78 -6.46 12.62
C LYS A 38 12.82 -6.88 11.57
N VAL A 39 12.85 -6.23 10.42
CA VAL A 39 13.82 -6.51 9.35
C VAL A 39 15.24 -6.16 9.82
N ALA A 40 15.40 -5.17 10.69
CA ALA A 40 16.69 -4.79 11.26
C ALA A 40 17.32 -5.90 12.13
N SER A 41 16.49 -6.62 12.87
CA SER A 41 16.89 -7.74 13.73
C SER A 41 17.04 -9.09 12.99
N ALA A 42 16.54 -9.19 11.75
CA ALA A 42 16.58 -10.43 10.98
C ALA A 42 18.00 -10.74 10.46
N LYS A 43 18.36 -12.03 10.46
CA LYS A 43 19.61 -12.56 9.89
C LYS A 43 19.52 -12.66 8.36
N ILE A 44 19.33 -11.52 7.70
CA ILE A 44 19.22 -11.39 6.25
C ILE A 44 20.27 -10.43 5.73
N THR A 45 20.56 -10.51 4.43
CA THR A 45 21.50 -9.62 3.78
C THR A 45 20.97 -8.18 3.70
N PRO A 46 21.85 -7.17 3.56
CA PRO A 46 21.43 -5.79 3.32
C PRO A 46 20.54 -5.63 2.08
N ARG A 47 20.77 -6.45 1.03
CA ARG A 47 19.97 -6.43 -0.19
C ARG A 47 18.54 -6.93 0.05
N GLU A 48 18.38 -8.03 0.77
CA GLU A 48 17.06 -8.55 1.16
C GLU A 48 16.32 -7.57 2.06
N ARG A 49 17.03 -6.91 2.98
CA ARG A 49 16.47 -5.87 3.83
C ARG A 49 15.88 -4.72 3.03
N THR A 50 16.63 -4.18 2.07
CA THR A 50 16.11 -3.13 1.18
C THR A 50 14.91 -3.62 0.37
N TYR A 51 15.01 -4.83 -0.21
CA TYR A 51 13.91 -5.42 -0.98
C TYR A 51 12.61 -5.53 -0.17
N PHE A 52 12.66 -6.01 1.07
CA PHE A 52 11.47 -6.13 1.91
C PHE A 52 10.87 -4.79 2.33
N LEU A 53 11.70 -3.78 2.58
CA LEU A 53 11.22 -2.43 2.93
C LEU A 53 10.54 -1.77 1.73
N ASP A 54 11.11 -1.90 0.54
CA ASP A 54 10.52 -1.36 -0.68
C ASP A 54 9.22 -2.09 -1.05
N ALA A 55 9.18 -3.41 -0.90
CA ALA A 55 7.97 -4.19 -1.11
C ALA A 55 6.83 -3.75 -0.18
N LEU A 56 7.10 -3.51 1.11
CA LEU A 56 6.09 -3.01 2.05
C LEU A 56 5.58 -1.62 1.66
N ARG A 57 6.48 -0.69 1.33
CA ARG A 57 6.11 0.67 0.90
C ARG A 57 5.24 0.66 -0.36
N LEU A 58 5.60 -0.18 -1.33
CA LEU A 58 4.81 -0.38 -2.54
C LEU A 58 3.45 -1.00 -2.23
N GLY A 59 3.37 -1.91 -1.26
CA GLY A 59 2.10 -2.49 -0.82
C GLY A 59 1.16 -1.46 -0.20
N LEU A 60 1.68 -0.61 0.70
CA LEU A 60 0.84 0.39 1.40
C LEU A 60 0.25 1.46 0.46
N THR A 61 0.99 1.83 -0.58
CA THR A 61 0.60 2.91 -1.51
C THR A 61 -0.24 2.45 -2.70
N ARG A 62 -0.44 1.13 -2.88
CA ARG A 62 -1.27 0.59 -3.95
C ARG A 62 -2.73 0.45 -3.53
N SER A 63 -3.58 0.31 -4.55
CA SER A 63 -4.98 -0.10 -4.36
C SER A 63 -5.04 -1.40 -3.55
N SER A 64 -6.06 -1.50 -2.70
CA SER A 64 -6.37 -2.68 -1.88
C SER A 64 -6.77 -3.91 -2.69
N TYR A 65 -7.03 -3.78 -3.99
CA TYR A 65 -7.38 -4.88 -4.87
C TYR A 65 -6.15 -5.61 -5.44
N LEU A 66 -6.32 -6.91 -5.69
CA LEU A 66 -5.29 -7.74 -6.33
C LEU A 66 -4.99 -7.23 -7.74
N SER A 67 -3.70 -7.19 -8.10
CA SER A 67 -3.29 -6.98 -9.48
C SER A 67 -3.65 -8.23 -10.30
N SER A 68 -4.36 -8.04 -11.42
CA SER A 68 -4.72 -9.11 -12.36
C SER A 68 -3.50 -9.68 -13.07
#